data_AF-A0A0M8TGQ9-F1
#
_entry.id   AF-A0A0M8TGQ9-F1
#
_cell.length_a   1.000
_cell.length_b   1.000
_cell.length_c   1.000
_cell.angle_alpha   90.00
_cell.angle_beta   90.00
_cell.angle_gamma   90.00
#
_symmetry.space_group_name_H-M   'P 1'
#
loop_
_entity.id
_entity.type
_entity.pdbx_description
1 polymer ?
#
loop_
_entity_poly.entity_id
_entity_poly.type
_entity_poly.pdbx_seq_one_letter_code
_entity_poly.pdbx_strand_id
1 'polypeptide(L)' 'MISHAYPMAKPGYGKRNAPDQRPPAREDFALLPARERYVAGFIDRLPQGAAMSVKQLAKHLPLY' A
#
# COMPACT_ATOMS: atom_id res chain seq x y z
N MET A 1 17.44 2.27 7.31
CA MET A 1 16.01 2.04 7.00
C MET A 1 15.89 0.65 6.40
N ILE A 2 15.22 -0.29 7.07
CA ILE A 2 15.11 -1.67 6.57
C ILE A 2 14.08 -1.65 5.43
N SER A 3 14.55 -1.49 4.21
CA SER A 3 13.76 -1.67 2.99
C SER A 3 13.37 -3.13 2.90
N HIS A 4 12.23 -3.52 3.47
CA HIS A 4 11.63 -4.80 3.12
C HIS A 4 11.37 -4.74 1.61
N ALA A 5 12.10 -5.55 0.84
CA ALA A 5 11.97 -5.59 -0.61
C ALA A 5 10.56 -6.08 -0.94
N TYR A 6 9.66 -5.15 -1.25
CA TYR A 6 8.35 -5.52 -1.77
C TYR A 6 8.54 -6.23 -3.11
N PRO A 7 7.83 -7.34 -3.37
CA PRO A 7 7.88 -7.97 -4.67
C PRO A 7 7.42 -6.96 -5.73
N MET A 8 8.20 -6.83 -6.81
CA MET A 8 7.87 -5.92 -7.91
C MET A 8 6.91 -6.60 -8.89
N ALA A 9 5.97 -5.83 -9.43
CA ALA A 9 5.07 -6.32 -10.45
C ALA A 9 5.78 -6.40 -11.81
N LYS A 10 5.15 -7.10 -12.76
CA LYS A 10 5.58 -7.07 -14.17
C LYS A 10 5.46 -5.64 -14.73
N PRO A 11 6.28 -5.25 -15.72
CA PRO A 11 6.16 -3.95 -16.37
C PRO A 11 4.73 -3.69 -16.86
N GLY A 12 4.21 -2.48 -16.60
CA GLY A 12 2.82 -2.11 -16.90
C GLY A 12 1.80 -2.48 -15.81
N TYR A 13 2.20 -3.26 -14.80
CA TYR A 13 1.39 -3.62 -13.65
C TYR A 13 1.98 -3.07 -12.35
N GLY A 14 1.22 -3.14 -11.25
CA GLY A 14 1.66 -2.71 -9.92
C GLY A 14 1.19 -1.30 -9.55
N LYS A 15 1.60 -0.83 -8.38
CA LYS A 15 1.19 0.48 -7.86
C LYS A 15 1.70 1.60 -8.77
N ARG A 16 0.81 2.48 -9.21
CA ARG A 16 1.16 3.72 -9.93
C ARG A 16 0.73 4.89 -9.07
N ASN A 17 1.64 5.83 -8.87
CA ASN A 17 1.30 7.09 -8.24
C ASN A 17 0.68 8.01 -9.30
N ALA A 18 -0.26 8.87 -8.89
CA ALA A 18 -0.75 9.92 -9.77
C ALA A 18 0.36 10.99 -9.95
N PRO A 19 0.46 11.65 -11.12
CA PRO A 19 1.47 12.68 -11.37
C PRO A 19 1.48 13.80 -10.31
N ASP A 20 0.29 14.16 -9.80
CA ASP A 20 0.10 15.21 -8.80
C ASP A 20 -0.15 14.65 -7.39
N GLN A 21 0.26 13.40 -7.14
CA GLN A 21 0.05 12.77 -5.85
C GLN A 21 0.87 13.50 -4.77
N ARG A 22 0.17 14.00 -3.76
CA ARG A 22 0.78 14.62 -2.58
C ARG A 22 1.55 13.58 -1.76
N PRO A 23 2.56 13.99 -0.98
CA PRO A 23 3.22 13.09 -0.05
C PRO A 23 2.21 12.42 0.91
N PRO A 24 2.37 11.12 1.22
CA PRO A 24 1.52 10.42 2.19
C PRO A 24 1.43 11.14 3.53
N ALA A 25 0.22 11.48 3.98
CA ALA A 25 -0.03 12.00 5.30
C ALA A 25 -0.66 10.93 6.21
N ARG A 26 -0.39 11.02 7.51
CA ARG A 26 -0.94 10.05 8.49
C ARG A 26 -2.46 10.13 8.58
N GLU A 27 -3.05 11.28 8.27
CA GLU A 27 -4.49 11.52 8.32
C GLU A 27 -5.26 11.14 7.05
N ASP A 28 -4.61 10.82 5.94
CA ASP A 28 -5.27 10.60 4.63
C ASP A 28 -6.40 9.56 4.67
N PHE A 29 -6.29 8.57 5.56
CA PHE A 29 -7.26 7.48 5.72
C PHE A 29 -7.91 7.45 7.11
N ALA A 30 -7.80 8.54 7.88
CA ALA A 30 -8.33 8.62 9.24
C ALA A 30 -9.87 8.53 9.30
N LEU A 31 -10.58 8.78 8.19
CA LEU A 31 -12.04 8.68 8.15
C LEU A 31 -12.54 7.26 7.80
N LEU A 32 -11.65 6.37 7.35
CA LEU A 32 -12.02 5.00 7.01
C LEU A 32 -12.15 4.13 8.28
N PRO A 33 -13.05 3.13 8.27
CA PRO A 33 -13.06 2.09 9.30
C PRO A 33 -11.70 1.37 9.37
N ALA A 34 -11.41 0.75 10.51
CA ALA A 34 -10.06 0.27 10.84
C ALA A 34 -9.45 -0.66 9.76
N ARG A 35 -10.27 -1.55 9.19
CA ARG A 35 -9.85 -2.48 8.14
C ARG A 35 -9.47 -1.72 6.87
N GLU A 36 -10.37 -0.89 6.34
CA GLU A 36 -10.17 -0.12 5.12
C GLU A 36 -9.01 0.87 5.26
N ARG A 37 -8.85 1.51 6.43
CA ARG A 37 -7.71 2.36 6.77
C ARG A 37 -6.39 1.60 6.65
N TYR A 38 -6.34 0.36 7.15
CA TYR A 38 -5.14 -0.47 7.08
C TYR A 38 -4.80 -0.86 5.64
N VAL A 39 -5.80 -1.31 4.88
CA VAL A 39 -5.64 -1.65 3.45
C VAL A 39 -5.12 -0.46 2.66
N ALA A 40 -5.75 0.71 2.83
CA ALA A 40 -5.37 1.92 2.13
C ALA A 40 -3.94 2.37 2.49
N GLY A 41 -3.62 2.40 3.79
CA GLY A 41 -2.28 2.75 4.26
C GLY A 41 -1.19 1.77 3.83
N PHE A 42 -1.52 0.48 3.69
CA PHE A 42 -0.59 -0.52 3.14
C PHE A 42 -0.28 -0.23 1.67
N ILE A 43 -1.32 -0.04 0.85
CA ILE A 43 -1.17 0.23 -0.59
C ILE A 43 -0.43 1.56 -0.82
N ASP A 44 -0.78 2.60 -0.07
CA ASP A 44 -0.21 3.93 -0.22
C ASP A 44 1.31 3.98 0.06
N ARG A 45 1.81 3.16 1.00
CA ARG A 45 3.24 3.06 1.31
C ARG A 45 4.04 2.19 0.35
N LEU A 46 3.38 1.48 -0.57
CA LEU A 46 4.10 0.67 -1.56
C LEU A 46 4.94 1.57 -2.48
N PRO A 47 6.15 1.14 -2.86
CA PRO A 47 6.92 1.85 -3.88
C PRO A 47 6.24 1.73 -5.24
N GLN A 48 6.55 2.67 -6.13
CA GLN A 48 6.03 2.65 -7.50
C GLN A 48 6.47 1.34 -8.20
N GLY A 49 5.52 0.67 -8.85
CA GLY A 49 5.75 -0.61 -9.52
C GLY A 49 5.72 -1.84 -8.59
N ALA A 50 5.55 -1.66 -7.28
CA ALA A 50 5.39 -2.79 -6.38
C ALA A 50 4.11 -3.58 -6.68
N ALA A 51 4.17 -4.89 -6.50
CA ALA A 51 3.01 -5.75 -6.60
C ALA A 51 2.04 -5.48 -5.45
N MET A 52 0.80 -5.11 -5.79
CA MET A 52 -0.30 -4.99 -4.83
C MET A 52 -0.81 -6.38 -4.47
N SER A 53 -0.11 -7.06 -3.57
CA SER A 53 -0.41 -8.45 -3.21
C SER A 53 -1.46 -8.54 -2.10
N VAL A 54 -2.64 -9.06 -2.43
CA VAL A 54 -3.67 -9.42 -1.43
C VAL A 54 -3.12 -10.42 -0.40
N LYS A 55 -2.20 -11.30 -0.80
CA LYS A 55 -1.55 -12.25 0.11
C LYS A 55 -0.67 -11.57 1.16
N GLN A 56 0.08 -10.54 0.77
CA GLN A 56 0.86 -9.74 1.71
C GLN A 56 -0.07 -8.95 2.63
N LEU A 57 -1.11 -8.35 2.08
CA LEU A 57 -2.13 -7.64 2.84
C LEU A 57 -2.77 -8.55 3.91
N ALA A 58 -3.18 -9.76 3.54
CA ALA A 58 -3.77 -10.75 4.45
C ALA A 58 -2.80 -11.20 5.54
N LYS A 59 -1.51 -11.37 5.23
CA LYS A 59 -0.47 -11.68 6.24
C LYS A 59 -0.38 -10.61 7.33
N HIS A 60 -0.63 -9.35 6.96
CA HIS A 60 -0.57 -8.21 7.85
C HIS A 60 -1.92 -7.87 8.51
N LEU A 61 -3.01 -8.53 8.10
CA LEU A 61 -4.34 -8.49 8.70
C LEU A 61 -4.71 -9.85 9.33
N PRO A 62 -3.97 -10.35 10.34
CA PRO A 62 -4.23 -11.67 10.92
C PRO A 62 -5.49 -11.74 11.81
N LEU A 63 -6.26 -10.64 11.92
CA LEU A 63 -7.27 -10.43 12.95
C LEU A 63 -8.72 -10.32 12.41
N TYR A 64 -8.93 -10.58 11.12
CA TYR A 64 -10.26 -10.76 10.52
C TYR A 64 -10.28 -11.99 9.63
#